data_AF-A0AAW5FQT7-F1
#
_entry.id   AF-A0AAW5FQT7-F1
#
_cell.length_a   1.000
_cell.length_b   1.000
_cell.length_c   1.000
_cell.angle_alpha   90.00
_cell.angle_beta   90.00
_cell.angle_gamma   90.00
#
_symmetry.space_group_name_H-M   'P 1'
#
loop_
_entity.id
_entity.type
_entity.pdbx_description
1 polymer ?
#
loop_
_entity_poly.entity_id
_entity_poly.type
_entity_poly.pdbx_seq_one_letter_code
_entity_poly.pdbx_strand_id
1 'polypeptide(L)' 'MERSLLIEMTRDKYVKRRKQRAFDHLDRGDLKNSVTSFVETMNARPDCELPNYLARLGGSLLAANDALAWRTLIEMLR' A
#
# COMPACT_ATOMS: atom_id res chain seq x y z
N MET A 1 -13.67 23.42 -19.18
CA MET A 1 -12.40 23.30 -18.43
C MET A 1 -12.58 22.20 -17.39
N GLU A 2 -12.47 20.94 -17.80
CA GLU A 2 -12.83 19.76 -16.97
C GLU A 2 -11.86 18.58 -17.22
N ARG A 3 -10.56 18.86 -17.41
CA ARG A 3 -9.51 17.82 -17.49
C ARG A 3 -8.46 17.92 -16.37
N SER A 4 -8.71 18.77 -15.37
CA SER A 4 -7.68 19.17 -14.39
C SER A 4 -7.93 18.68 -12.97
N LEU A 5 -8.85 17.74 -12.74
CA LEU A 5 -9.13 17.20 -11.38
C LEU A 5 -8.28 15.96 -11.01
N LEU A 6 -7.47 15.45 -11.94
CA LEU A 6 -6.52 14.37 -11.69
C LEU A 6 -5.11 14.88 -11.29
N ILE A 7 -4.92 16.21 -11.28
CA ILE A 7 -3.70 16.96 -10.96
C ILE A 7 -4.05 17.77 -9.71
N GLU A 8 -3.56 17.59 -8.48
CA GLU A 8 -2.53 16.76 -7.89
C GLU A 8 -3.13 16.16 -6.61
N MET A 9 -3.38 14.85 -6.56
CA MET A 9 -3.47 14.23 -5.25
C MET A 9 -2.05 14.22 -4.68
N THR A 10 -1.81 15.00 -3.61
CA THR A 10 -0.51 15.03 -2.93
C THR A 10 -0.05 13.60 -2.62
N ARG A 11 1.27 13.37 -2.62
CA ARG A 11 1.87 12.09 -2.27
C ARG A 11 1.26 11.54 -0.98
N ASP A 12 1.15 12.37 0.05
CA ASP A 12 0.57 11.97 1.36
C ASP A 12 -0.88 11.50 1.26
N LYS A 13 -1.72 12.21 0.49
CA LYS A 13 -3.13 11.83 0.32
C LYS A 13 -3.26 10.54 -0.50
N TYR A 14 -2.35 10.32 -1.45
CA TYR A 14 -2.26 9.07 -2.20
C TYR A 14 -1.87 7.91 -1.29
N VAL A 15 -0.77 8.04 -0.57
CA VAL A 15 -0.28 7.02 0.38
C VAL A 15 -1.36 6.72 1.42
N LYS A 16 -1.99 7.73 2.03
CA LYS A 16 -3.06 7.54 3.02
C LYS A 16 -4.24 6.73 2.47
N ARG A 17 -4.66 6.97 1.22
CA ARG A 17 -5.72 6.17 0.58
C ARG A 17 -5.27 4.73 0.32
N ARG A 18 -4.01 4.50 -0.07
CA ARG A 18 -3.47 3.15 -0.26
C ARG A 18 -3.37 2.39 1.05
N LYS A 19 -2.94 3.05 2.12
CA LYS A 19 -2.94 2.48 3.48
C LYS A 19 -4.34 2.08 3.92
N GLN A 20 -5.32 2.99 3.78
CA GLN A 20 -6.70 2.70 4.15
C GLN A 20 -7.24 1.46 3.42
N ARG A 21 -7.04 1.38 2.10
CA ARG A 21 -7.48 0.22 1.32
C ARG A 21 -6.79 -1.08 1.76
N ALA A 22 -5.50 -1.03 2.08
CA ALA A 22 -4.77 -2.18 2.59
C ALA A 22 -5.32 -2.64 3.96
N PHE A 23 -5.69 -1.70 4.83
CA PHE A 23 -6.36 -2.01 6.10
C PHE A 23 -7.76 -2.60 5.90
N ASP A 24 -8.54 -2.07 4.95
CA ASP A 24 -9.87 -2.63 4.64
C ASP A 24 -9.79 -4.10 4.18
N HIS A 25 -8.71 -4.49 3.49
CA HIS A 25 -8.44 -5.90 3.16
C HIS A 25 -8.02 -6.71 4.40
N LEU A 26 -7.17 -6.16 5.26
CA LEU A 26 -6.77 -6.81 6.51
C LEU A 26 -7.95 -7.07 7.45
N ASP A 27 -8.84 -6.10 7.60
CA ASP A 27 -10.02 -6.20 8.45
C ASP A 27 -11.01 -7.27 7.93
N ARG A 28 -10.91 -7.65 6.64
CA ARG A 28 -11.64 -8.78 6.03
C ARG A 28 -10.88 -10.12 6.10
N GLY A 29 -9.69 -10.14 6.69
CA GLY A 29 -8.81 -11.32 6.71
C GLY A 29 -8.10 -11.61 5.38
N ASP A 30 -8.10 -10.66 4.45
CA ASP A 30 -7.59 -10.83 3.09
C ASP A 30 -6.17 -10.26 2.97
N LEU A 31 -5.22 -10.93 3.64
CA LEU A 31 -3.81 -10.52 3.64
C LEU A 31 -3.21 -10.47 2.22
N LYS A 32 -3.59 -11.44 1.38
CA LYS A 32 -3.10 -11.53 0.01
C LYS A 32 -3.44 -10.27 -0.77
N ASN A 33 -4.71 -9.88 -0.82
CA ASN A 33 -5.09 -8.68 -1.56
C ASN A 33 -4.64 -7.40 -0.85
N SER A 34 -4.45 -7.41 0.46
CA SER A 34 -3.82 -6.28 1.17
C SER A 34 -2.41 -6.03 0.64
N VAL A 35 -1.57 -7.07 0.55
CA VAL A 35 -0.17 -6.96 0.10
C VAL A 35 -0.08 -6.64 -1.38
N THR A 36 -0.75 -7.41 -2.25
CA THR A 36 -0.62 -7.25 -3.71
C THR A 36 -1.14 -5.89 -4.17
N SER A 37 -2.36 -5.52 -3.75
CA SER A 37 -2.98 -4.24 -4.10
C SER A 37 -2.14 -3.06 -3.61
N PHE A 38 -1.58 -3.14 -2.41
CA PHE A 38 -0.75 -2.06 -1.88
C PHE A 38 0.55 -1.89 -2.67
N VAL A 39 1.30 -2.97 -2.90
CA VAL A 39 2.58 -2.91 -3.61
C VAL A 39 2.38 -2.45 -5.06
N GLU A 40 1.41 -3.03 -5.77
CA GLU A 40 1.11 -2.68 -7.16
C GLU A 40 0.70 -1.21 -7.29
N THR A 41 -0.18 -0.73 -6.40
CA THR A 41 -0.67 0.65 -6.49
C THR A 41 0.36 1.68 -6.04
N MET A 42 1.30 1.34 -5.16
CA MET A 42 2.42 2.21 -4.81
C MET A 42 3.42 2.31 -5.96
N ASN A 43 3.78 1.17 -6.57
CA ASN A 43 4.72 1.14 -7.70
C ASN A 43 4.16 1.70 -9.01
N ALA A 44 2.84 1.84 -9.13
CA ALA A 44 2.21 2.52 -10.27
C ALA A 44 2.50 4.04 -10.32
N ARG A 45 3.00 4.63 -9.23
CA ARG A 45 3.28 6.07 -9.13
C ARG A 45 4.74 6.30 -8.73
N PRO A 46 5.61 6.84 -9.61
CA PRO A 46 7.06 6.90 -9.38
C PRO A 46 7.50 7.65 -8.11
N ASP A 47 6.75 8.68 -7.67
CA ASP A 47 7.02 9.41 -6.42
C ASP A 47 6.58 8.66 -5.14
N CYS A 48 5.89 7.52 -5.30
CA CYS A 48 5.40 6.67 -4.22
C CYS A 48 5.96 5.24 -4.31
N GLU A 49 6.88 4.96 -5.24
CA GLU A 49 7.42 3.62 -5.44
C GLU A 49 8.03 3.09 -4.13
N LEU A 50 7.69 1.84 -3.80
CA LEU A 50 8.23 1.21 -2.60
C LEU A 50 9.67 0.80 -2.87
N PRO A 51 10.61 1.11 -1.95
CA PRO A 51 11.92 0.49 -1.98
C PRO A 51 11.81 -1.03 -2.09
N ASN A 52 12.63 -1.64 -2.95
CA ASN A 52 12.61 -3.08 -3.24
C ASN A 52 12.62 -3.96 -1.98
N TYR A 53 13.32 -3.54 -0.92
CA TYR A 53 13.36 -4.29 0.34
C TYR A 53 12.01 -4.33 1.06
N LEU A 54 11.20 -3.26 0.99
CA LEU A 54 9.86 -3.21 1.60
C LEU A 54 8.85 -4.04 0.81
N ALA A 55 8.93 -4.02 -0.52
CA ALA A 55 8.11 -4.88 -1.37
C ALA A 55 8.40 -6.37 -1.09
N ARG A 56 9.68 -6.72 -0.97
CA ARG A 56 10.11 -8.09 -0.63
C ARG A 56 9.68 -8.49 0.78
N LEU A 57 9.78 -7.59 1.75
CA LEU A 57 9.32 -7.82 3.11
C LEU A 57 7.80 -8.08 3.15
N GLY A 58 7.00 -7.32 2.40
CA GLY A 58 5.56 -7.58 2.26
C GLY A 58 5.28 -8.99 1.71
N GLY A 59 6.04 -9.45 0.71
CA GLY A 59 5.95 -10.82 0.19
C GLY A 59 6.33 -11.89 1.23
N SER A 60 7.36 -11.66 2.04
CA SER A 60 7.74 -12.57 3.13
C SER A 60 6.67 -12.66 4.21
N LEU A 61 6.05 -11.53 4.59
CA LEU A 61 4.98 -11.49 5.58
C LEU A 61 3.71 -12.18 5.06
N LEU A 62 3.42 -12.04 3.77
CA LEU A 62 2.37 -12.82 3.11
C LEU A 62 2.64 -14.33 3.18
N ALA A 63 3.87 -14.75 2.88
CA ALA A 63 4.25 -16.16 2.94
C ALA A 63 4.17 -16.73 4.37
N ALA A 64 4.48 -15.91 5.38
CA ALA A 64 4.34 -16.25 6.80
C ALA A 64 2.91 -16.13 7.32
N ASN A 65 1.96 -15.63 6.51
CA ASN A 65 0.60 -15.28 6.92
C ASN A 65 0.55 -14.30 8.12
N ASP A 66 1.53 -13.39 8.21
CA ASP A 66 1.67 -12.46 9.34
C ASP A 66 0.99 -11.13 9.03
N ALA A 67 -0.32 -11.11 9.22
CA ALA A 67 -1.15 -9.92 9.01
C ALA A 67 -0.84 -8.78 9.99
N LEU A 68 -0.38 -9.11 11.20
CA LEU A 68 -0.07 -8.11 12.22
C LEU A 68 1.20 -7.36 11.86
N ALA A 69 2.28 -8.07 11.54
CA ALA A 69 3.52 -7.45 11.09
C ALA A 69 3.33 -6.66 9.78
N TRP A 70 2.45 -7.13 8.88
CA TRP A 70 2.11 -6.38 7.68
C TRP A 70 1.40 -5.06 7.99
N ARG A 71 0.45 -5.07 8.93
CA ARG A 71 -0.23 -3.85 9.40
C ARG A 71 0.77 -2.84 9.95
N THR A 72 1.67 -3.29 10.82
CA THR A 72 2.71 -2.45 11.43
C THR A 72 3.65 -1.85 10.38
N LEU A 73 4.02 -2.63 9.35
CA LEU A 73 4.83 -2.14 8.24
C LEU A 73 4.12 -1.01 7.48
N ILE A 74 2.84 -1.18 7.15
CA ILE A 74 2.06 -0.15 6.46
C ILE A 74 1.95 1.12 7.30
N GLU A 75 1.73 1.00 8.62
CA GLU A 75 1.63 2.14 9.53
C GLU A 75 2.91 3.00 9.52
N MET A 76 4.09 2.36 9.51
CA MET A 76 5.39 3.06 9.54
C MET A 76 5.76 3.79 8.25
N LEU A 77 5.15 3.48 7.11
CA LEU A 77 5.44 4.16 5.83
C LEU A 77 5.09 5.66 5.88
N ARG A 78 5.94 6.54 5.33
CA ARG A 78 5.69 7.98 5.26
C ARG A 78 5.44 8.45 3.83
#